data_AF-A0A1Y1SIB8-F1
#
_entry.id   AF-A0A1Y1SIB8-F1
#
_cell.length_a   1.000
_cell.length_b   1.000
_cell.length_c   1.000
_cell.angle_alpha   90.00
_cell.angle_beta   90.00
_cell.angle_gamma   90.00
#
_symmetry.space_group_name_H-M   'P 1'
#
loop_
_entity.id
_entity.type
_entity.pdbx_description
1 polymer ?
#
loop_
_entity_poly.entity_id
_entity_poly.type
_entity_poly.pdbx_seq_one_letter_code
_entity_poly.pdbx_strand_id
1 'polypeptide(L)'
;MNLRKGYEKKSFADALEAEERRLEQGTQSMLRYSYISRGYYHEQISRYLEYFDHSMMRIYVFEQDIIPAWENVWTGLCSFLDLPHDATPPLQQSNSARQIRSPLVSWAMRQPVLKRMKNKVISRNANLKLRHALSQRAPAADPEMIAALNDRYFKNDIKKLETLLNRPLNAWR
;
A
#
# COMPACT_ATOMS: atom_id res chain seq x y z
N MET A 1 7.90 1.82 1.95
CA MET A 1 8.15 1.64 3.40
C MET A 1 9.47 0.95 3.73
N ASN A 2 9.83 -0.15 3.06
CA ASN A 2 11.04 -0.94 3.35
C ASN A 2 12.36 -0.21 3.10
N LEU A 3 12.44 0.58 2.02
CA LEU A 3 13.59 1.47 1.75
C LEU A 3 13.85 2.41 2.93
N ARG A 4 12.79 3.09 3.42
CA ARG A 4 12.87 3.99 4.57
C ARG A 4 13.30 3.28 5.86
N LYS A 5 12.82 2.06 6.09
CA LYS A 5 13.20 1.25 7.25
C LYS A 5 14.59 0.59 7.09
N GLY A 6 15.19 0.63 5.90
CA GLY A 6 16.47 0.02 5.59
C GLY A 6 16.41 -1.49 5.31
N TYR A 7 15.22 -2.06 5.16
CA TYR A 7 15.03 -3.48 4.84
C TYR A 7 15.23 -3.79 3.36
N GLU A 8 14.90 -2.83 2.49
CA GLU A 8 15.20 -2.94 1.07
C GLU A 8 16.45 -2.13 0.75
N LYS A 9 17.38 -2.77 0.03
CA LYS A 9 18.67 -2.20 -0.38
C LYS A 9 18.91 -2.33 -1.88
N LYS A 10 18.13 -3.18 -2.58
CA LYS A 10 18.19 -3.36 -4.02
C LYS A 10 17.55 -2.17 -4.75
N SER A 11 17.89 -2.01 -6.02
CA SER A 11 17.13 -1.15 -6.92
C SER A 11 15.70 -1.68 -7.05
N PHE A 12 14.79 -0.87 -7.60
CA PHE A 12 13.41 -1.31 -7.80
C PHE A 12 13.32 -2.56 -8.69
N ALA A 13 13.98 -2.54 -9.85
CA ALA A 13 14.01 -3.68 -10.78
C ALA A 13 14.62 -4.94 -10.14
N ASP A 14 15.80 -4.82 -9.53
CA ASP A 14 16.45 -5.95 -8.86
C ASP A 14 15.62 -6.50 -7.68
N ALA A 15 14.83 -5.64 -7.02
CA ALA A 15 13.98 -6.05 -5.91
C ALA A 15 12.79 -6.89 -6.38
N LEU A 16 12.21 -6.55 -7.55
CA LEU A 16 11.17 -7.33 -8.20
C LEU A 16 11.69 -8.69 -8.67
N GLU A 17 12.84 -8.71 -9.35
CA GLU A 17 13.45 -9.97 -9.83
C GLU A 17 13.89 -10.89 -8.70
N ALA A 18 14.27 -10.33 -7.55
CA ALA A 18 14.64 -11.12 -6.37
C ALA A 18 13.44 -11.58 -5.54
N GLU A 19 12.21 -11.15 -5.85
CA GLU A 19 11.04 -11.43 -5.01
C GLU A 19 10.83 -12.92 -4.81
N GLU A 20 10.70 -13.71 -5.87
CA GLU A 20 10.39 -15.14 -5.81
C GLU A 20 11.32 -15.89 -4.84
N ARG A 21 12.63 -15.80 -5.06
CA ARG A 21 13.65 -16.40 -4.18
C ARG A 21 13.63 -15.85 -2.74
N ARG A 22 13.17 -14.61 -2.54
CA ARG A 22 13.02 -14.05 -1.19
C ARG A 22 11.81 -14.64 -0.49
N LEU A 23 10.68 -14.85 -1.17
CA LEU A 23 9.46 -15.37 -0.56
C LEU A 23 9.63 -16.77 0.02
N GLU A 24 10.51 -17.59 -0.56
CA GLU A 24 10.88 -18.92 -0.06
C GLU A 24 11.56 -18.90 1.32
N GLN A 25 12.08 -17.75 1.76
CA GLN A 25 12.78 -17.61 3.04
C GLN A 25 11.83 -17.51 4.25
N GLY A 26 10.54 -17.73 4.03
CA GLY A 26 9.51 -17.81 5.07
C GLY A 26 8.73 -16.52 5.31
N THR A 27 7.82 -16.56 6.29
CA THR A 27 6.76 -15.57 6.50
C THR A 27 7.28 -14.14 6.67
N GLN A 28 8.39 -13.94 7.38
CA GLN A 28 8.97 -12.60 7.57
C GLN A 28 9.43 -11.98 6.25
N SER A 29 9.92 -12.82 5.34
CA SER A 29 10.33 -12.42 4.01
C SER A 29 9.11 -12.06 3.16
N MET A 30 8.06 -12.89 3.19
CA MET A 30 6.79 -12.61 2.52
C MET A 30 6.16 -11.29 2.98
N LEU A 31 6.12 -11.03 4.29
CA LEU A 31 5.60 -9.77 4.83
C LEU A 31 6.37 -8.54 4.32
N ARG A 32 7.65 -8.69 4.00
CA ARG A 32 8.53 -7.58 3.59
C ARG A 32 8.62 -7.43 2.07
N TYR A 33 8.78 -8.52 1.34
CA TYR A 33 9.27 -8.48 -0.04
C TYR A 33 8.24 -8.92 -1.08
N SER A 34 6.99 -9.18 -0.69
CA SER A 34 5.88 -9.40 -1.64
C SER A 34 5.48 -8.12 -2.36
N TYR A 35 6.24 -7.71 -3.37
CA TYR A 35 5.97 -6.52 -4.17
C TYR A 35 4.94 -6.79 -5.27
N ILE A 36 5.06 -7.93 -5.95
CA ILE A 36 4.21 -8.41 -7.04
C ILE A 36 3.14 -9.35 -6.48
N SER A 37 3.54 -10.36 -5.72
CA SER A 37 2.65 -11.42 -5.22
C SER A 37 1.47 -10.88 -4.39
N ARG A 38 1.67 -9.75 -3.71
CA ARG A 38 0.60 -9.06 -2.95
C ARG A 38 -0.34 -8.24 -3.82
N GLY A 39 -0.01 -8.03 -5.08
CA GLY A 39 -0.86 -7.38 -6.08
C GLY A 39 -1.82 -8.34 -6.79
N TYR A 40 -1.68 -9.66 -6.61
CA TYR A 40 -2.62 -10.65 -7.17
C TYR A 40 -3.90 -10.69 -6.32
N TYR A 41 -4.80 -9.76 -6.61
CA TYR A 41 -6.03 -9.57 -5.85
C TYR A 41 -7.07 -10.64 -6.16
N HIS A 42 -7.14 -11.15 -7.40
CA HIS A 42 -8.02 -12.29 -7.66
C HIS A 42 -7.61 -13.50 -6.84
N GLU A 43 -6.31 -13.84 -6.80
CA GLU A 43 -5.85 -14.94 -5.96
C GLU A 43 -6.14 -14.71 -4.48
N GLN A 44 -5.93 -13.49 -3.98
CA GLN A 44 -6.20 -13.17 -2.57
C GLN A 44 -7.67 -13.28 -2.23
N ILE A 45 -8.55 -12.66 -3.01
CA ILE A 45 -10.00 -12.64 -2.74
C ILE A 45 -10.59 -14.04 -2.91
N SER A 46 -10.16 -14.79 -3.92
CA SER A 46 -10.66 -16.16 -4.16
C SER A 46 -10.44 -17.06 -2.94
N ARG A 47 -9.27 -16.96 -2.28
CA ARG A 47 -9.00 -17.73 -1.06
C ARG A 47 -9.94 -17.40 0.09
N TYR A 48 -10.43 -16.16 0.21
CA TYR A 48 -11.43 -15.82 1.23
C TYR A 48 -12.80 -16.37 0.83
N LEU A 49 -13.16 -16.30 -0.45
CA LEU A 49 -14.44 -16.80 -0.95
C LEU A 49 -14.59 -18.33 -0.88
N GLU A 50 -13.49 -19.08 -0.69
CA GLU A 50 -13.55 -20.51 -0.34
C GLU A 50 -14.19 -20.78 1.02
N TYR A 51 -14.16 -19.81 1.94
CA TYR A 51 -14.61 -19.98 3.33
C TYR A 51 -15.74 -19.02 3.73
N PHE A 52 -15.86 -17.88 3.05
CA PHE A 52 -16.84 -16.84 3.35
C PHE A 52 -17.73 -16.59 2.15
N ASP A 53 -19.04 -16.54 2.39
CA ASP A 53 -19.97 -16.13 1.35
C ASP A 53 -19.64 -14.72 0.84
N HIS A 54 -19.89 -14.50 -0.44
CA HIS A 54 -19.68 -13.20 -1.05
C HIS A 54 -20.47 -12.08 -0.33
N SER A 55 -21.61 -12.38 0.28
CA SER A 55 -22.39 -11.42 1.08
C SER A 55 -21.67 -10.92 2.33
N MET A 56 -20.65 -11.66 2.82
CA MET A 56 -19.81 -11.27 3.97
C MET A 56 -18.58 -10.47 3.55
N MET A 57 -18.45 -10.12 2.28
CA MET A 57 -17.33 -9.34 1.76
C MET A 57 -17.82 -8.12 1.00
N ARG A 58 -17.37 -6.93 1.42
CA ARG A 58 -17.57 -5.69 0.68
C ARG A 58 -16.24 -5.24 0.07
N ILE A 59 -16.19 -5.16 -1.25
CA ILE A 59 -14.99 -4.81 -2.01
C ILE A 59 -15.20 -3.46 -2.70
N TYR A 60 -14.29 -2.52 -2.44
CA TYR A 60 -14.27 -1.20 -3.05
C TYR A 60 -12.97 -0.99 -3.83
N VAL A 61 -13.09 -0.48 -5.05
CA VAL A 61 -11.98 -0.05 -5.89
C VAL A 61 -11.72 1.43 -5.60
N PHE A 62 -10.53 1.75 -5.13
CA PHE A 62 -10.23 3.10 -4.63
C PHE A 62 -10.50 4.19 -5.68
N GLU A 63 -9.99 4.01 -6.90
CA GLU A 63 -10.10 4.99 -7.98
C GLU A 63 -11.53 5.14 -8.52
N GLN A 64 -12.36 4.10 -8.43
CA GLN A 64 -13.68 4.05 -9.07
C GLN A 64 -14.83 4.24 -8.09
N ASP A 65 -14.64 3.87 -6.82
CA ASP A 65 -15.70 3.89 -5.82
C ASP A 65 -15.43 4.98 -4.76
N ILE A 66 -14.21 5.00 -4.21
CA ILE A 66 -13.89 5.84 -3.04
C ILE A 66 -13.66 7.29 -3.43
N ILE A 67 -12.78 7.55 -4.41
CA ILE A 67 -12.47 8.92 -4.85
C ILE A 67 -13.72 9.66 -5.37
N PRO A 68 -14.53 9.09 -6.28
CA PRO A 68 -15.64 9.83 -6.87
C PRO A 68 -16.87 9.93 -5.97
N ALA A 69 -17.06 9.00 -5.01
CA ALA A 69 -18.32 8.87 -4.29
C ALA A 69 -18.13 8.42 -2.83
N TRP A 70 -17.25 9.10 -2.08
CA TRP A 70 -16.94 8.76 -0.68
C TRP A 70 -18.18 8.64 0.22
N GLU A 71 -19.16 9.54 0.10
CA GLU A 71 -20.40 9.49 0.89
C GLU A 71 -21.21 8.21 0.65
N ASN A 72 -21.27 7.74 -0.61
CA ASN A 72 -21.93 6.49 -0.94
C ASN A 72 -21.17 5.28 -0.37
N VAL A 73 -19.84 5.30 -0.42
CA VAL A 73 -19.00 4.26 0.18
C VAL A 73 -19.18 4.23 1.70
N TRP A 74 -19.17 5.38 2.36
CA TRP A 74 -19.37 5.47 3.81
C TRP A 74 -20.73 4.91 4.24
N THR A 75 -21.80 5.34 3.58
CA THR A 75 -23.16 4.86 3.84
C THR A 75 -23.27 3.35 3.60
N GLY A 76 -22.71 2.85 2.49
CA GLY A 76 -22.69 1.44 2.16
C GLY A 76 -21.86 0.59 3.12
N LEU A 77 -20.78 1.14 3.67
CA LEU A 77 -19.94 0.50 4.68
C LEU A 77 -20.66 0.41 6.04
N CYS A 78 -21.26 1.51 6.51
CA CYS A 78 -22.06 1.51 7.74
C CYS A 78 -23.21 0.51 7.64
N SER A 79 -23.94 0.50 6.51
CA SER A 79 -25.02 -0.46 6.27
C SER A 79 -24.53 -1.91 6.24
N PHE A 80 -23.35 -2.16 5.66
CA PHE A 80 -22.75 -3.49 5.61
C PHE A 80 -22.32 -4.00 7.00
N LEU A 81 -21.89 -3.10 7.88
CA LEU A 81 -21.47 -3.41 9.25
C LEU A 81 -22.59 -3.31 10.29
N ASP A 82 -23.83 -3.04 9.87
CA ASP A 82 -24.98 -2.78 10.74
C ASP A 82 -24.71 -1.67 11.78
N LEU A 83 -24.10 -0.58 11.31
CA LEU A 83 -23.83 0.61 12.11
C LEU A 83 -24.79 1.74 11.76
N PRO A 84 -25.28 2.51 12.75
CA PRO A 84 -25.93 3.77 12.45
C PRO A 84 -24.94 4.69 11.73
N HIS A 85 -25.42 5.48 10.78
CA HIS A 85 -24.60 6.46 10.08
C HIS A 85 -25.19 7.85 10.28
N ASP A 86 -24.42 8.70 10.95
CA ASP A 86 -24.64 10.14 10.99
C ASP A 86 -23.89 10.79 9.79
N ALA A 87 -23.36 12.00 9.99
CA ALA A 87 -22.61 12.72 8.97
C ALA A 87 -21.37 11.94 8.48
N THR A 88 -21.21 11.91 7.15
CA THR A 88 -20.01 11.37 6.49
C THR A 88 -18.77 12.15 6.92
N PRO A 89 -17.73 11.50 7.45
CA PRO A 89 -16.48 12.18 7.81
C PRO A 89 -15.75 12.64 6.54
N PRO A 90 -14.89 13.66 6.60
CA PRO A 90 -14.13 14.07 5.42
C PRO A 90 -13.19 12.95 4.95
N LEU A 91 -13.08 12.74 3.64
CA LEU A 91 -12.09 11.83 3.06
C LEU A 91 -10.69 12.36 3.37
N GLN A 92 -10.01 11.75 4.34
CA GLN A 92 -8.69 12.19 4.75
C GLN A 92 -7.62 11.60 3.83
N GLN A 93 -6.80 12.46 3.21
CA GLN A 93 -5.61 12.00 2.51
C GLN A 93 -4.58 11.50 3.52
N SER A 94 -4.46 10.18 3.63
CA SER A 94 -3.39 9.50 4.35
C SER A 94 -2.35 8.94 3.37
N ASN A 95 -1.18 8.54 3.86
CA ASN A 95 -0.15 7.86 3.05
C ASN A 95 0.52 8.67 1.92
N SER A 96 0.67 10.00 2.05
CA SER A 96 1.55 10.73 1.13
C SER A 96 2.97 10.14 1.17
N ALA A 97 3.37 9.47 0.08
CA ALA A 97 4.66 8.83 -0.02
C ALA A 97 5.74 9.91 0.12
N ARG A 98 6.59 9.75 1.14
CA ARG A 98 7.65 10.71 1.47
C ARG A 98 8.97 10.01 1.63
N GLN A 99 10.00 10.62 1.07
CA GLN A 99 11.39 10.19 1.18
C GLN A 99 12.23 11.27 1.84
N ILE A 100 13.26 10.85 2.59
CA ILE A 100 14.20 11.80 3.21
C ILE A 100 15.06 12.39 2.10
N ARG A 101 15.21 13.71 2.10
CA ARG A 101 15.90 14.45 1.02
C ARG A 101 17.37 14.04 0.87
N SER A 102 18.04 13.75 1.98
CA SER A 102 19.48 13.44 2.03
C SER A 102 19.76 11.99 2.44
N PRO A 103 20.57 11.25 1.66
CA PRO A 103 21.03 9.91 2.04
C PRO A 103 21.78 9.88 3.38
N LEU A 104 22.60 10.90 3.66
CA LEU A 104 23.35 11.04 4.92
C LEU A 104 22.41 11.20 6.12
N VAL A 105 21.39 12.06 5.99
CA VAL A 105 20.37 12.25 7.02
C VAL A 105 19.57 10.97 7.25
N SER A 106 19.25 10.24 6.17
CA SER A 106 18.59 8.94 6.24
C SER A 106 19.45 7.89 6.94
N TRP A 107 20.75 7.85 6.66
CA TRP A 107 21.70 6.99 7.35
C TRP A 107 21.83 7.34 8.84
N ALA A 108 22.01 8.62 9.18
CA ALA A 108 22.16 9.09 10.56
C ALA A 108 20.92 8.77 11.41
N MET A 109 19.71 9.01 10.89
CA MET A 109 18.46 8.69 11.60
C MET A 109 18.22 7.19 11.82
N ARG A 110 18.98 6.31 11.14
CA ARG A 110 18.93 4.86 11.32
C ARG A 110 19.92 4.36 12.38
N GLN A 111 20.85 5.19 12.85
CA GLN A 111 21.84 4.79 13.86
C GLN A 111 21.18 4.55 15.23
N PRO A 112 21.43 3.40 15.88
CA PRO A 112 20.78 3.04 17.15
C PRO A 112 21.06 4.06 18.26
N VAL A 113 22.29 4.57 18.33
CA VAL A 113 22.74 5.54 19.34
C VAL A 113 21.99 6.86 19.19
N LEU A 114 21.97 7.41 17.97
CA LEU A 114 21.22 8.65 17.67
C LEU A 114 19.73 8.48 17.93
N LYS A 115 19.15 7.31 17.62
CA LYS A 115 17.74 7.02 17.90
C LYS A 115 17.44 7.02 19.40
N ARG A 116 18.32 6.42 20.22
CA ARG A 116 18.18 6.42 21.69
C ARG A 116 18.29 7.82 22.28
N MET A 117 19.29 8.60 21.85
CA MET A 117 19.48 9.98 22.33
C MET A 117 18.30 10.86 21.94
N LYS A 118 17.88 10.78 20.68
CA LYS A 118 16.76 11.58 20.16
C LYS A 118 15.45 11.31 20.90
N ASN A 119 15.15 10.06 21.22
CA ASN A 119 13.90 9.71 21.92
C ASN A 119 13.87 10.19 23.38
N LYS A 120 15.02 10.51 23.99
CA LYS A 120 15.09 11.11 25.33
C LYS A 120 14.87 12.62 25.33
N VAL A 121 15.18 13.29 24.22
CA VAL A 121 15.22 14.76 24.13
C VAL A 121 14.04 15.32 23.34
N ILE A 122 13.59 14.61 22.31
CA ILE A 122 12.61 15.12 21.35
C ILE A 122 11.28 14.40 21.57
N SER A 123 10.23 15.18 21.88
CA SER A 123 8.86 14.67 21.97
C SER A 123 8.40 14.02 20.66
N ARG A 124 7.40 13.13 20.74
CA ARG A 124 6.87 12.44 19.55
C ARG A 124 6.42 13.42 18.47
N ASN A 125 5.76 14.50 18.85
CA ASN A 125 5.24 15.52 17.93
C ASN A 125 6.39 16.32 17.28
N ALA A 126 7.40 16.72 18.05
CA ALA A 126 8.57 17.39 17.49
C ALA A 126 9.35 16.49 16.52
N ASN A 127 9.46 15.20 16.83
CA ASN A 127 10.08 14.21 15.94
C ASN A 127 9.31 14.04 14.62
N LEU A 128 7.97 14.06 14.68
CA LEU A 128 7.12 14.02 13.48
C LEU A 128 7.32 15.27 12.62
N LYS A 129 7.32 16.46 13.21
CA LYS A 129 7.60 17.73 12.49
C LYS A 129 8.98 17.73 11.85
N LEU A 130 10.01 17.31 12.58
CA LEU A 130 11.38 17.21 12.06
C LEU A 130 11.47 16.25 10.86
N ARG A 131 10.84 15.08 10.95
CA ARG A 131 10.80 14.13 9.83
C ARG A 131 10.07 14.70 8.62
N HIS A 132 8.98 15.43 8.85
CA HIS A 132 8.24 16.08 7.79
C HIS A 132 9.10 17.13 7.08
N ALA A 133 9.81 17.99 7.82
CA ALA A 133 10.70 19.02 7.28
C ALA A 133 11.88 18.43 6.48
N LEU A 134 12.44 17.30 6.94
CA LEU A 134 13.54 16.60 6.27
C LEU A 134 13.10 15.73 5.08
N SER A 135 11.79 15.65 4.84
CA SER A 135 11.22 14.83 3.78
C SER A 135 10.75 15.65 2.60
N GLN A 136 10.72 15.01 1.44
CA GLN A 136 10.02 15.48 0.24
C GLN A 136 8.99 14.44 -0.19
N ARG A 137 8.00 14.86 -0.98
CA ARG A 137 7.13 13.90 -1.66
C ARG A 137 8.00 13.00 -2.53
N ALA A 138 7.73 11.71 -2.50
CA ALA A 138 8.29 10.81 -3.50
C ALA A 138 7.75 11.25 -4.87
N PRO A 139 8.58 11.16 -5.93
CA PRO A 139 8.07 11.37 -7.28
C PRO A 139 6.94 10.36 -7.55
N ALA A 140 6.00 10.76 -8.41
CA ALA A 140 5.05 9.81 -8.95
C ALA A 140 5.81 8.70 -9.70
N ALA A 141 5.26 7.49 -9.68
CA ALA A 141 5.78 6.43 -10.53
C ALA A 141 5.54 6.80 -12.00
N ASP A 142 6.48 6.43 -12.86
CA ASP A 142 6.40 6.62 -14.30
C ASP A 142 5.21 5.83 -14.87
N PRO A 143 4.26 6.48 -15.58
CA PRO A 143 3.13 5.79 -16.20
C PRO A 143 3.53 4.65 -17.14
N GLU A 144 4.63 4.79 -17.89
CA GLU A 144 5.09 3.73 -18.80
C GLU A 144 5.55 2.49 -18.03
N MET A 145 6.27 2.71 -16.92
CA MET A 145 6.66 1.64 -16.01
C MET A 145 5.43 0.97 -15.37
N ILE A 146 4.41 1.73 -14.95
CA ILE A 146 3.17 1.16 -14.41
C ILE A 146 2.49 0.27 -15.45
N ALA A 147 2.34 0.77 -16.68
CA ALA A 147 1.73 0.00 -17.77
C ALA A 147 2.51 -1.29 -18.06
N ALA A 148 3.84 -1.22 -18.10
CA ALA A 148 4.69 -2.39 -18.32
C ALA A 148 4.58 -3.43 -17.18
N LEU A 149 4.48 -2.98 -15.92
CA LEU A 149 4.26 -3.89 -14.78
C LEU A 149 2.86 -4.52 -14.81
N ASN A 150 1.83 -3.74 -15.15
CA ASN A 150 0.47 -4.24 -15.30
C ASN A 150 0.40 -5.29 -16.40
N ASP A 151 0.96 -5.02 -17.58
CA ASP A 151 0.95 -5.98 -18.68
C ASP A 151 1.74 -7.25 -18.33
N ARG A 152 2.93 -7.10 -17.72
CA ARG A 152 3.81 -8.22 -17.38
C ARG A 152 3.26 -9.12 -16.27
N TYR A 153 2.69 -8.54 -15.22
CA TYR A 153 2.32 -9.29 -14.01
C TYR A 153 0.82 -9.36 -13.78
N PHE A 154 0.10 -8.25 -13.88
CA PHE A 154 -1.25 -8.15 -13.32
C PHE A 154 -2.38 -8.35 -14.32
N LYS A 155 -2.15 -8.22 -15.63
CA LYS A 155 -3.17 -8.25 -16.68
C LYS A 155 -4.11 -9.46 -16.59
N ASN A 156 -3.55 -10.64 -16.42
CA ASN A 156 -4.34 -11.87 -16.31
C ASN A 156 -5.10 -11.95 -14.98
N ASP A 157 -4.50 -11.50 -13.88
CA ASP A 157 -5.15 -11.47 -12.56
C ASP A 157 -6.31 -10.46 -12.55
N ILE A 158 -6.12 -9.27 -13.13
CA ILE A 158 -7.14 -8.24 -13.29
C ILE A 158 -8.32 -8.78 -14.10
N LYS A 159 -8.08 -9.46 -15.22
CA LYS A 159 -9.16 -10.06 -16.03
C LYS A 159 -9.97 -11.09 -15.24
N LYS A 160 -9.29 -11.94 -14.46
CA LYS A 160 -9.97 -12.91 -13.58
C LYS A 160 -10.74 -12.19 -12.47
N LEU A 161 -10.18 -11.12 -11.91
CA LEU A 161 -10.83 -10.32 -10.88
C LEU A 161 -12.08 -9.60 -11.40
N GLU A 162 -12.05 -9.06 -12.63
CA GLU A 162 -13.23 -8.47 -13.28
C GLU A 162 -14.37 -9.50 -13.38
N THR A 163 -14.02 -10.74 -13.74
CA THR A 163 -14.97 -11.85 -13.81
C THR A 163 -15.51 -12.20 -12.43
N LEU A 164 -14.63 -12.31 -11.43
CA LEU A 164 -14.98 -12.65 -10.05
C LEU A 164 -15.91 -11.60 -9.41
N LEU A 165 -15.64 -10.31 -9.65
CA LEU A 165 -16.42 -9.20 -9.11
C LEU A 165 -17.62 -8.82 -9.99
N ASN A 166 -17.74 -9.45 -11.17
CA ASN A 166 -18.72 -9.13 -12.20
C ASN A 166 -18.80 -7.61 -12.51
N ARG A 167 -17.64 -6.96 -12.62
CA ARG A 167 -17.54 -5.53 -12.98
C ARG A 167 -16.22 -5.22 -13.67
N PRO A 168 -16.18 -4.22 -14.57
CA PRO A 168 -14.93 -3.77 -15.18
C PRO A 168 -14.03 -3.07 -14.16
N LEU A 169 -12.71 -3.17 -14.36
CA LEU A 169 -11.67 -2.56 -13.54
C LEU A 169 -10.82 -1.59 -14.38
N ASN A 170 -11.49 -0.69 -15.10
CA ASN A 170 -10.87 0.20 -16.09
C ASN A 170 -9.74 1.08 -15.55
N ALA A 171 -9.79 1.46 -14.26
CA ALA A 171 -8.74 2.26 -13.63
C ALA A 171 -7.38 1.52 -13.51
N TRP A 172 -7.36 0.20 -13.68
CA TRP A 172 -6.17 -0.64 -13.53
C TRP A 172 -5.70 -1.24 -14.87
N ARG A 173 -6.35 -0.88 -15.98
CA ARG A 173 -5.91 -1.24 -17.33
C ARG A 173 -4.82 -0.31 -17.83
#